data_AF-A0A3A4UVR5-F1
#
_entry.id   AF-A0A3A4UVR5-F1
#
_cell.length_a   1.000
_cell.length_b   1.000
_cell.length_c   1.000
_cell.angle_alpha   90.00
_cell.angle_beta   90.00
_cell.angle_gamma   90.00
#
_symmetry.space_group_name_H-M   'P 1'
#
loop_
_entity.id
_entity.type
_entity.pdbx_description
1 polymer ?
#
loop_
_entity_poly.entity_id
_entity_poly.type
_entity_poly.pdbx_seq_one_letter_code
_entity_poly.pdbx_strand_id
1 'polypeptide(L)'
;MTKDDEINSGVEFFYKLSLKPEFQNDLAEARKHLGITPSGYMDPQTREKLWIEYKKANVIELLGTELHLKTKYKVPTPYFEFIDDYIFFGKPVNAPKKKSPVALLSPTKELEDLYDGMYEPTAKLLLFGNATQEKVLEFIKKNWREIELTLNKNINKTHRVRKTTHKEQNRTIRELWRTNLGVLQKEAGSTTKERDLLVSRILVKRGLTTKELSGGYIRKVANQKE
;
A
#
# COMPACT_ATOMS: atom_id res chain seq x y z
N MET A 1 10.52 34.69 -16.75
CA MET A 1 10.47 33.59 -15.76
C MET A 1 9.08 32.98 -15.82
N THR A 2 8.96 31.81 -16.41
CA THR A 2 7.71 31.06 -16.57
C THR A 2 7.32 30.38 -15.25
N LYS A 3 6.01 30.20 -15.03
CA LYS A 3 5.32 29.70 -13.82
C LYS A 3 5.66 28.26 -13.38
N ASP A 4 6.72 27.64 -13.87
CA ASP A 4 7.01 26.20 -13.69
C ASP A 4 8.22 25.86 -12.80
N ASP A 5 8.94 26.86 -12.27
CA ASP A 5 10.13 26.64 -11.44
C ASP A 5 9.81 26.56 -9.93
N GLU A 6 8.75 25.84 -9.54
CA GLU A 6 8.61 25.39 -8.14
C GLU A 6 9.71 24.35 -7.88
N ILE A 7 10.85 24.80 -7.33
CA ILE A 7 11.97 23.95 -6.95
C ILE A 7 11.45 22.83 -6.05
N ASN A 8 11.63 21.58 -6.49
CA ASN A 8 11.24 20.41 -5.72
C ASN A 8 11.98 20.41 -4.37
N SER A 9 11.24 20.52 -3.28
CA SER A 9 11.81 20.64 -1.92
C SER A 9 12.68 19.45 -1.52
N GLY A 10 12.48 18.28 -2.11
CA GLY A 10 13.38 17.13 -1.96
C GLY A 10 14.70 17.34 -2.70
N VAL A 11 14.66 17.84 -3.93
CA VAL A 11 15.87 18.17 -4.71
C VAL A 11 16.65 19.27 -4.01
N GLU A 12 15.99 20.29 -3.48
CA GLU A 12 16.64 21.36 -2.70
C GLU A 12 17.30 20.83 -1.42
N PHE A 13 16.60 19.96 -0.68
CA PHE A 13 17.13 19.32 0.52
C PHE A 13 18.41 18.54 0.22
N PHE A 14 18.39 17.68 -0.80
CA PHE A 14 19.55 16.88 -1.17
C PHE A 14 20.66 17.69 -1.82
N TYR A 15 20.33 18.73 -2.56
CA TYR A 15 21.34 19.67 -3.05
C TYR A 15 22.09 20.29 -1.87
N LYS A 16 21.38 20.84 -0.88
CA LYS A 16 22.00 21.37 0.35
C LYS A 16 22.80 20.32 1.12
N LEU A 17 22.30 19.08 1.15
CA LEU A 17 22.99 17.96 1.79
C LEU A 17 24.29 17.61 1.05
N SER A 18 24.26 17.61 -0.29
CA SER A 18 25.39 17.32 -1.15
C SER A 18 26.52 18.36 -1.06
N LEU A 19 26.21 19.57 -0.62
CA LEU A 19 27.22 20.61 -0.36
C LEU A 19 28.01 20.37 0.94
N LYS A 20 27.54 19.47 1.83
CA LYS A 20 28.24 19.16 3.07
C LYS A 20 29.39 18.17 2.82
N PRO A 21 30.64 18.52 3.16
CA PRO A 21 31.79 17.63 2.96
C PRO A 21 31.65 16.28 3.67
N GLU A 22 31.09 16.29 4.88
CA GLU A 22 30.82 15.08 5.67
C GLU A 22 29.90 14.12 4.93
N PHE A 23 28.83 14.63 4.29
CA PHE A 23 27.91 13.81 3.52
C PHE A 23 28.57 13.20 2.29
N GLN A 24 29.43 13.96 1.61
CA GLN A 24 30.19 13.44 0.47
C GLN A 24 31.18 12.34 0.87
N ASN A 25 31.83 12.49 2.03
CA ASN A 25 32.74 11.48 2.57
C ASN A 25 31.98 10.19 2.94
N ASP A 26 30.89 10.33 3.68
CA ASP A 26 30.03 9.20 4.04
C ASP A 26 29.45 8.49 2.80
N LEU A 27 29.08 9.26 1.78
CA LEU A 27 28.57 8.73 0.51
C LEU A 27 29.66 7.96 -0.26
N ALA A 28 30.90 8.45 -0.24
CA ALA A 28 32.04 7.77 -0.85
C ALA A 28 32.39 6.48 -0.10
N GLU A 29 32.32 6.48 1.23
CA GLU A 29 32.52 5.29 2.06
C GLU A 29 31.42 4.26 1.85
N ALA A 30 30.16 4.70 1.82
CA ALA A 30 29.00 3.88 1.47
C ALA A 30 29.19 3.21 0.11
N ARG A 31 29.58 3.96 -0.92
CA ARG A 31 29.85 3.41 -2.26
C ARG A 31 30.99 2.39 -2.24
N LYS A 32 32.08 2.69 -1.53
CA LYS A 32 33.21 1.77 -1.39
C LYS A 32 32.79 0.46 -0.73
N HIS A 33 31.99 0.54 0.33
CA HIS A 33 31.46 -0.65 1.02
C HIS A 33 30.55 -1.47 0.10
N LEU A 34 29.74 -0.78 -0.71
CA LEU A 34 28.82 -1.41 -1.65
C LEU A 34 29.49 -1.84 -2.98
N GLY A 35 30.80 -1.62 -3.17
CA GLY A 35 31.47 -1.92 -4.44
C GLY A 35 31.01 -1.06 -5.62
N ILE A 36 30.43 0.10 -5.34
CA ILE A 36 29.99 1.10 -6.33
C ILE A 36 31.16 2.05 -6.61
N THR A 37 31.25 2.55 -7.85
CA THR A 37 32.27 3.55 -8.21
C THR A 37 32.15 4.81 -7.33
N PRO A 38 33.26 5.51 -7.02
CA PRO A 38 33.22 6.69 -6.17
C PRO A 38 32.30 7.80 -6.67
N SER A 39 32.09 7.91 -7.98
CA SER A 39 31.19 8.86 -8.63
C SER A 39 29.74 8.37 -8.76
N GLY A 40 29.46 7.10 -8.46
CA GLY A 40 28.25 6.42 -8.88
C GLY A 40 28.26 6.06 -10.38
N TYR A 41 27.20 5.37 -10.81
CA TYR A 41 26.98 5.00 -12.20
C TYR A 41 26.41 6.17 -13.00
N MET A 42 27.09 6.53 -14.10
CA MET A 42 26.71 7.66 -14.94
C MET A 42 25.82 7.25 -16.14
N ASP A 43 25.82 5.98 -16.52
CA ASP A 43 25.10 5.45 -17.69
C ASP A 43 23.68 4.95 -17.35
N PRO A 44 22.62 5.40 -18.05
CA PRO A 44 21.23 5.03 -17.79
C PRO A 44 20.86 3.55 -18.01
N GLN A 45 21.50 2.85 -18.95
CA GLN A 45 21.18 1.44 -19.24
C GLN A 45 21.86 0.50 -18.22
N THR A 46 23.11 0.82 -17.88
CA THR A 46 23.86 0.19 -16.79
C THR A 46 23.14 0.41 -15.45
N ARG A 47 22.48 1.57 -15.30
CA ARG A 47 21.72 1.99 -14.10
C ARG A 47 20.59 1.05 -13.69
N GLU A 48 19.69 0.67 -14.58
CA GLU A 48 18.51 -0.11 -14.17
C GLU A 48 18.87 -1.58 -13.95
N LYS A 49 19.76 -2.11 -14.80
CA LYS A 49 20.23 -3.49 -14.70
C LYS A 49 21.04 -3.71 -13.42
N LEU A 50 22.04 -2.87 -13.15
CA LEU A 50 22.86 -3.01 -11.94
C LEU A 50 22.06 -2.70 -10.68
N TRP A 51 21.11 -1.76 -10.72
CA TRP A 51 20.23 -1.49 -9.57
C TRP A 51 19.41 -2.72 -9.18
N ILE A 52 18.79 -3.39 -10.15
CA ILE A 52 17.96 -4.59 -9.90
C ILE A 52 18.83 -5.77 -9.47
N GLU A 53 19.98 -5.98 -10.13
CA GLU A 53 20.89 -7.08 -9.82
C GLU A 53 21.53 -6.89 -8.43
N TYR A 54 21.98 -5.68 -8.12
CA TYR A 54 22.59 -5.36 -6.83
C TYR A 54 21.59 -5.44 -5.68
N LYS A 55 20.37 -4.89 -5.87
CA LYS A 55 19.29 -5.03 -4.88
C LYS A 55 18.96 -6.49 -4.60
N LYS A 56 19.14 -7.41 -5.55
CA LYS A 56 18.91 -8.84 -5.29
C LYS A 56 20.05 -9.50 -4.53
N ALA A 57 21.29 -9.13 -4.81
CA ALA A 57 22.47 -9.75 -4.21
C ALA A 57 22.78 -9.23 -2.80
N ASN A 58 22.62 -7.92 -2.57
CA ASN A 58 23.17 -7.22 -1.42
C ASN A 58 22.10 -6.42 -0.65
N VAL A 59 20.88 -6.96 -0.54
CA VAL A 59 19.73 -6.31 0.13
C VAL A 59 20.11 -5.80 1.52
N ILE A 60 20.78 -6.63 2.32
CA ILE A 60 21.03 -6.35 3.74
C ILE A 60 22.02 -5.19 3.90
N GLU A 61 23.12 -5.23 3.16
CA GLU A 61 24.17 -4.19 3.20
C GLU A 61 23.61 -2.86 2.71
N LEU A 62 22.84 -2.89 1.61
CA LEU A 62 22.17 -1.71 1.09
C LEU A 62 21.20 -1.12 2.11
N LEU A 63 20.34 -1.93 2.73
CA LEU A 63 19.40 -1.45 3.76
C LEU A 63 20.13 -0.86 4.97
N GLY A 64 21.24 -1.46 5.38
CA GLY A 64 22.09 -0.95 6.46
C GLY A 64 22.69 0.42 6.13
N THR A 65 23.28 0.56 4.94
CA THR A 65 23.86 1.82 4.46
C THR A 65 22.79 2.91 4.30
N GLU A 66 21.65 2.57 3.70
CA GLU A 66 20.53 3.47 3.57
C GLU A 66 20.02 3.95 4.94
N LEU A 67 19.80 3.03 5.88
CA LEU A 67 19.32 3.36 7.21
C LEU A 67 20.31 4.26 7.95
N HIS A 68 21.62 3.99 7.84
CA HIS A 68 22.67 4.82 8.43
C HIS A 68 22.59 6.26 7.92
N LEU A 69 22.60 6.46 6.59
CA LEU A 69 22.56 7.80 5.98
C LEU A 69 21.23 8.50 6.26
N LYS A 70 20.10 7.78 6.18
CA LYS A 70 18.75 8.31 6.49
C LYS A 70 18.69 8.83 7.93
N THR A 71 19.27 8.09 8.88
CA THR A 71 19.27 8.43 10.31
C THR A 71 20.24 9.57 10.64
N LYS A 72 21.51 9.47 10.22
CA LYS A 72 22.57 10.44 10.51
C LYS A 72 22.22 11.84 9.99
N TYR A 73 21.66 11.92 8.78
CA TYR A 73 21.32 13.18 8.14
C TYR A 73 19.86 13.62 8.33
N LYS A 74 19.11 12.91 9.19
CA LYS A 74 17.70 13.20 9.50
C LYS A 74 16.88 13.40 8.23
N VAL A 75 17.06 12.51 7.27
CA VAL A 75 16.37 12.59 5.98
C VAL A 75 14.87 12.45 6.24
N PRO A 76 14.02 13.35 5.73
CA PRO A 76 12.58 13.16 5.82
C PRO A 76 12.14 11.88 5.11
N THR A 77 11.15 11.15 5.64
CA THR A 77 10.61 9.93 5.02
C THR A 77 10.21 10.08 3.54
N PRO A 78 9.61 11.20 3.08
CA PRO A 78 9.31 11.42 1.66
C PRO A 78 10.54 11.33 0.75
N TYR A 79 11.69 11.59 1.33
CA TYR A 79 12.96 11.78 0.68
C TYR A 79 13.86 10.55 0.80
N PHE A 80 13.39 9.45 1.39
CA PHE A 80 14.16 8.22 1.52
C PHE A 80 14.59 7.63 0.18
N GLU A 81 13.71 7.64 -0.82
CA GLU A 81 14.01 7.13 -2.17
C GLU A 81 15.11 7.94 -2.89
N PHE A 82 15.43 9.15 -2.42
CA PHE A 82 16.52 9.94 -2.97
C PHE A 82 17.88 9.57 -2.40
N ILE A 83 17.95 8.98 -1.21
CA ILE A 83 19.23 8.48 -0.66
C ILE A 83 19.77 7.38 -1.58
N ASP A 84 18.88 6.46 -1.97
CA ASP A 84 19.14 5.42 -2.96
C ASP A 84 19.73 6.02 -4.25
N ASP A 85 19.06 7.04 -4.81
CA ASP A 85 19.56 7.72 -6.01
C ASP A 85 20.94 8.37 -5.79
N TYR A 86 21.17 8.97 -4.61
CA TYR A 86 22.47 9.58 -4.30
C TYR A 86 23.57 8.53 -4.14
N ILE A 87 23.32 7.41 -3.47
CA ILE A 87 24.31 6.33 -3.32
C ILE A 87 24.74 5.84 -4.70
N PHE A 88 23.79 5.61 -5.60
CA PHE A 88 24.07 4.98 -6.89
C PHE A 88 24.47 5.96 -8.01
N PHE A 89 23.99 7.21 -7.97
CA PHE A 89 24.13 8.15 -9.10
C PHE A 89 24.74 9.52 -8.73
N GLY A 90 24.89 9.81 -7.43
CA GLY A 90 25.42 11.10 -6.95
C GLY A 90 24.51 12.30 -7.15
N LYS A 91 23.31 12.07 -7.66
CA LYS A 91 22.25 13.07 -7.83
C LYS A 91 20.88 12.37 -7.80
N PRO A 92 19.79 13.07 -7.47
CA PRO A 92 18.46 12.48 -7.48
C PRO A 92 18.02 12.31 -8.94
N VAL A 93 17.68 11.08 -9.35
CA VAL A 93 17.32 10.77 -10.75
C VAL A 93 15.84 10.48 -10.91
N ASN A 94 15.22 9.92 -9.87
CA ASN A 94 13.79 9.62 -9.82
C ASN A 94 13.03 10.63 -8.96
N ALA A 95 13.40 11.91 -9.01
CA ALA A 95 12.60 12.96 -8.36
C ALA A 95 11.22 13.02 -9.01
N PRO A 96 10.14 12.54 -8.34
CA PRO A 96 8.81 12.83 -8.86
C PRO A 96 8.69 14.34 -8.93
N LYS A 97 8.18 14.86 -10.04
CA LYS A 97 8.13 16.30 -10.34
C LYS A 97 7.54 17.14 -9.21
N LYS A 98 6.73 16.56 -8.32
CA LYS A 98 6.24 17.18 -7.08
C LYS A 98 6.14 16.13 -5.96
N LYS A 99 7.07 16.16 -4.99
CA LYS A 99 6.81 15.61 -3.64
C LYS A 99 6.41 16.79 -2.76
N SER A 100 5.11 17.07 -2.76
CA SER A 100 4.52 18.10 -1.91
C SER A 100 4.75 17.75 -0.43
N PRO A 101 4.96 18.74 0.45
CA PRO A 101 4.98 18.54 1.91
C PRO A 101 3.64 18.02 2.46
N VAL A 102 2.63 17.95 1.59
CA VAL A 102 1.33 17.34 1.85
C VAL A 102 1.05 16.31 0.77
N ALA A 103 0.64 15.10 1.16
CA ALA A 103 0.22 14.06 0.22
C ALA A 103 -1.18 13.54 0.59
N LEU A 104 -1.99 13.24 -0.43
CA LEU A 104 -3.25 12.53 -0.22
C LEU A 104 -2.94 11.04 -0.08
N LEU A 105 -3.35 10.43 1.03
CA LEU A 105 -3.19 8.99 1.23
C LEU A 105 -4.44 8.25 0.78
N SER A 106 -4.23 7.09 0.16
CA SER A 106 -5.26 6.06 0.07
C SER A 106 -5.65 5.62 1.48
N PRO A 107 -6.93 5.36 1.75
CA PRO A 107 -7.35 4.98 3.09
C PRO A 107 -6.73 3.64 3.50
N THR A 108 -5.92 3.66 4.56
CA THR A 108 -5.47 2.45 5.27
C THR A 108 -6.57 1.94 6.19
N LYS A 109 -6.79 0.62 6.16
CA LYS A 109 -7.89 -0.12 6.82
C LYS A 109 -7.98 0.11 8.33
N GLU A 110 -6.84 0.24 9.00
CA GLU A 110 -6.76 0.28 10.48
C GLU A 110 -7.21 1.63 11.08
N LEU A 111 -7.18 2.71 10.28
CA LEU A 111 -7.67 4.05 10.69
C LEU A 111 -9.08 4.33 10.16
N GLU A 112 -9.63 3.47 9.29
CA GLU A 112 -11.03 3.55 8.84
C GLU A 112 -11.98 3.23 10.00
N ASP A 113 -11.68 2.21 10.82
CA ASP A 113 -12.56 1.77 11.92
C ASP A 113 -12.86 2.86 12.97
N LEU A 114 -11.96 3.83 13.16
CA LEU A 114 -12.11 4.90 14.15
C LEU A 114 -13.01 6.06 13.66
N TYR A 115 -13.01 6.32 12.36
CA TYR A 115 -13.77 7.42 11.73
C TYR A 115 -15.02 6.93 10.99
N ASP A 116 -15.12 5.64 10.68
CA ASP A 116 -16.33 4.98 10.16
C ASP A 116 -17.52 5.12 11.13
N GLY A 117 -17.26 5.36 12.42
CA GLY A 117 -18.29 5.69 13.41
C GLY A 117 -18.92 7.08 13.28
N MET A 118 -18.30 8.00 12.52
CA MET A 118 -18.77 9.38 12.37
C MET A 118 -19.60 9.64 11.10
N TYR A 119 -19.79 8.64 10.23
CA TYR A 119 -20.64 8.71 9.02
C TYR A 119 -20.36 9.85 8.03
N GLU A 120 -19.21 10.51 8.13
CA GLU A 120 -18.81 11.57 7.21
C GLU A 120 -17.75 11.09 6.22
N PRO A 121 -17.83 11.49 4.93
CA PRO A 121 -16.77 11.22 3.99
C PRO A 121 -15.51 11.95 4.43
N THR A 122 -14.41 11.22 4.57
CA THR A 122 -13.12 11.77 4.97
C THR A 122 -12.07 11.55 3.90
N ALA A 123 -11.11 12.48 3.82
CA ALA A 123 -9.91 12.37 2.99
C ALA A 123 -8.68 12.52 3.88
N LYS A 124 -7.71 11.61 3.75
CA LYS A 124 -6.51 11.57 4.59
C LYS A 124 -5.40 12.39 3.95
N LEU A 125 -5.00 13.47 4.60
CA LEU A 125 -3.82 14.25 4.22
C LEU A 125 -2.65 13.85 5.12
N LEU A 126 -1.55 13.41 4.52
CA LEU A 126 -0.29 13.19 5.20
C LEU A 126 0.49 14.50 5.18
N LEU A 127 0.74 15.04 6.37
CA LEU A 127 1.50 16.26 6.57
C LEU A 127 2.93 15.88 6.94
N PHE A 128 3.92 16.34 6.17
CA PHE A 128 5.33 16.12 6.48
C PHE A 128 5.88 17.29 7.30
N GLY A 129 6.92 17.05 8.11
CA GLY A 129 7.33 17.89 9.25
C GLY A 129 7.67 19.37 9.00
N ASN A 130 7.58 19.87 7.77
CA ASN A 130 7.70 21.29 7.41
C ASN A 130 6.45 21.86 6.71
N ALA A 131 5.32 21.14 6.77
CA ALA A 131 4.04 21.59 6.25
C ALA A 131 3.48 22.68 7.17
N THR A 132 3.46 23.92 6.68
CA THR A 132 2.79 25.03 7.37
C THR A 132 1.30 25.02 7.02
N GLN A 133 0.49 25.67 7.85
CA GLN A 133 -0.95 25.78 7.62
C GLN A 133 -1.26 26.37 6.23
N GLU A 134 -0.49 27.34 5.77
CA GLU A 134 -0.64 27.94 4.44
C GLU A 134 -0.42 26.90 3.34
N LYS A 135 0.63 26.08 3.46
CA LYS A 135 0.95 25.02 2.48
C LYS A 135 -0.12 23.93 2.45
N VAL A 136 -0.73 23.61 3.59
CA VAL A 136 -1.85 22.67 3.66
C VAL A 136 -3.07 23.22 2.95
N LEU A 137 -3.44 24.47 3.24
CA LEU A 137 -4.59 25.12 2.60
C LEU A 137 -4.40 25.29 1.09
N GLU A 138 -3.20 25.65 0.66
CA GLU A 138 -2.85 25.75 -0.76
C GLU A 138 -2.92 24.38 -1.45
N PHE A 139 -2.41 23.33 -0.80
CA PHE A 139 -2.54 21.97 -1.31
C PHE A 139 -3.99 21.54 -1.47
N ILE A 140 -4.84 21.81 -0.47
CA ILE A 140 -6.28 21.49 -0.53
C ILE A 140 -6.94 22.23 -1.70
N LYS A 141 -6.69 23.53 -1.85
CA LYS A 141 -7.26 24.33 -2.95
C LYS A 141 -6.81 23.81 -4.32
N LYS A 142 -5.53 23.47 -4.47
CA LYS A 142 -4.92 23.01 -5.73
C LYS A 142 -5.39 21.60 -6.12
N ASN A 143 -5.68 20.75 -5.14
CA ASN A 143 -6.04 19.34 -5.35
C ASN A 143 -7.50 19.04 -4.96
N TRP A 144 -8.36 20.06 -4.85
CA TRP A 144 -9.74 19.92 -4.39
C TRP A 144 -10.52 18.87 -5.19
N ARG A 145 -10.34 18.83 -6.52
CA ARG A 145 -11.01 17.86 -7.38
C ARG A 145 -10.65 16.41 -7.04
N GLU A 146 -9.39 16.13 -6.69
CA GLU A 146 -8.95 14.77 -6.30
C GLU A 146 -9.41 14.41 -4.89
N ILE A 147 -9.42 15.39 -3.98
CA ILE A 147 -9.97 15.26 -2.63
C ILE A 147 -11.47 14.96 -2.72
N GLU A 148 -12.22 15.72 -3.49
CA GLU A 148 -13.65 15.52 -3.76
C GLU A 148 -13.95 14.14 -4.36
N LEU A 149 -13.15 13.67 -5.32
CA LEU A 149 -13.27 12.31 -5.84
C LEU A 149 -13.04 11.24 -4.77
N THR A 150 -12.13 11.49 -3.82
CA THR A 150 -11.84 10.57 -2.72
C THR A 150 -12.97 10.56 -1.70
N LEU A 151 -13.51 11.74 -1.37
CA LEU A 151 -14.71 11.89 -0.55
C LEU A 151 -15.89 11.15 -1.17
N ASN A 152 -16.15 11.33 -2.46
CA ASN A 152 -17.26 10.70 -3.20
C ASN A 152 -17.11 9.17 -3.32
N LYS A 153 -15.89 8.64 -3.38
CA LYS A 153 -15.64 7.18 -3.31
C LYS A 153 -16.05 6.60 -1.95
N ASN A 154 -15.89 7.36 -0.88
CA ASN A 154 -16.28 6.95 0.47
C ASN A 154 -17.79 7.10 0.71
N ILE A 155 -18.45 8.06 0.05
CA ILE A 155 -19.93 8.21 0.07
C ILE A 155 -20.64 6.97 -0.50
N ASN A 156 -20.03 6.30 -1.49
CA ASN A 156 -20.61 5.14 -2.17
C ASN A 156 -20.08 3.79 -1.69
N LYS A 157 -19.42 3.70 -0.52
CA LYS A 157 -19.33 2.41 0.19
C LYS A 157 -20.76 2.07 0.64
N THR A 158 -21.55 1.46 -0.25
CA THR A 158 -22.72 0.68 0.14
C THR A 158 -22.23 -0.37 1.13
N HIS A 159 -22.27 -0.04 2.41
CA HIS A 159 -22.10 -1.01 3.47
C HIS A 159 -23.23 -2.01 3.24
N ARG A 160 -22.87 -3.19 2.72
CA ARG A 160 -23.77 -4.32 2.71
C ARG A 160 -24.06 -4.60 4.18
N VAL A 161 -25.19 -4.11 4.66
CA VAL A 161 -25.75 -4.50 5.96
C VAL A 161 -25.98 -6.00 5.87
N ARG A 162 -25.01 -6.77 6.36
CA ARG A 162 -25.16 -8.22 6.44
C ARG A 162 -26.06 -8.45 7.63
N LYS A 163 -27.23 -9.05 7.38
CA LYS A 163 -28.18 -9.43 8.44
C LYS A 163 -27.59 -10.47 9.42
N THR A 164 -26.38 -10.97 9.18
CA THR A 164 -25.84 -12.16 9.87
C THR A 164 -24.31 -12.11 9.94
N THR A 165 -23.74 -12.61 11.05
CA THR A 165 -22.29 -12.70 11.24
C THR A 165 -21.66 -13.80 10.38
N HIS A 166 -20.36 -13.66 10.05
CA HIS A 166 -19.59 -14.72 9.36
C HIS A 166 -19.59 -16.05 10.14
N LYS A 167 -19.67 -15.97 11.47
CA LYS A 167 -19.68 -17.14 12.36
C LYS A 167 -20.97 -17.95 12.18
N GLU A 168 -22.13 -17.28 12.13
CA GLU A 168 -23.43 -17.92 11.89
C GLU A 168 -23.51 -18.53 10.48
N GLN A 169 -23.07 -17.79 9.45
CA GLN A 169 -23.03 -18.30 8.07
C GLN A 169 -22.17 -19.58 7.97
N ASN A 170 -20.97 -19.57 8.57
CA ASN A 170 -20.06 -20.71 8.55
C ASN A 170 -20.60 -21.90 9.35
N ARG A 171 -21.25 -21.65 10.48
CA ARG A 171 -21.94 -22.67 11.26
C ARG A 171 -23.05 -23.33 10.44
N THR A 172 -23.89 -22.55 9.76
CA THR A 172 -24.94 -23.09 8.89
C THR A 172 -24.37 -23.88 7.70
N ILE A 173 -23.25 -23.43 7.11
CA ILE A 173 -22.54 -24.21 6.07
C ILE A 173 -22.15 -25.59 6.62
N ARG A 174 -21.52 -25.64 7.80
CA ARG A 174 -21.10 -26.91 8.42
C ARG A 174 -22.28 -27.80 8.79
N GLU A 175 -23.34 -27.23 9.35
CA GLU A 175 -24.58 -27.95 9.67
C GLU A 175 -25.18 -28.56 8.41
N LEU A 176 -25.48 -27.75 7.39
CA LEU A 176 -26.04 -28.25 6.12
C LEU A 176 -25.13 -29.27 5.44
N TRP A 177 -23.81 -29.09 5.52
CA TRP A 177 -22.86 -30.06 5.00
C TRP A 177 -22.96 -31.38 5.76
N ARG A 178 -23.06 -31.38 7.09
CA ARG A 178 -23.17 -32.59 7.90
C ARG A 178 -24.54 -33.25 7.80
N THR A 179 -25.63 -32.51 7.84
CA THR A 179 -27.01 -33.05 7.81
C THR A 179 -27.37 -33.60 6.43
N ASN A 180 -26.87 -33.00 5.34
CA ASN A 180 -27.13 -33.49 3.98
C ASN A 180 -26.29 -34.71 3.58
N LEU A 181 -25.39 -35.23 4.44
CA LEU A 181 -24.72 -36.51 4.18
C LEU A 181 -25.70 -37.69 4.17
N GLY A 182 -26.75 -37.66 5.01
CA GLY A 182 -27.70 -38.77 5.12
C GLY A 182 -28.87 -38.74 4.13
N VAL A 183 -29.29 -37.55 3.69
CA VAL A 183 -30.45 -37.37 2.79
C VAL A 183 -30.03 -37.46 1.32
N LEU A 184 -28.87 -36.88 0.93
CA LEU A 184 -28.38 -36.91 -0.46
C LEU A 184 -27.76 -38.24 -0.88
N GLN A 185 -27.29 -39.07 0.06
CA GLN A 185 -26.81 -40.43 -0.25
C GLN A 185 -27.95 -41.38 -0.66
N LYS A 186 -29.20 -41.08 -0.27
CA LYS A 186 -30.34 -41.97 -0.51
C LYS A 186 -31.09 -41.70 -1.81
N GLU A 187 -31.01 -40.49 -2.39
CA GLU A 187 -31.89 -40.12 -3.52
C GLU A 187 -31.22 -39.94 -4.88
N ALA A 188 -29.90 -39.80 -5.00
CA ALA A 188 -29.24 -39.82 -6.32
C ALA A 188 -27.73 -39.91 -6.16
N GLY A 189 -27.04 -40.42 -7.18
CA GLY A 189 -25.60 -40.28 -7.37
C GLY A 189 -25.17 -38.81 -7.55
N SER A 190 -25.40 -38.00 -6.52
CA SER A 190 -25.23 -36.56 -6.55
C SER A 190 -23.76 -36.19 -6.46
N THR A 191 -23.31 -35.39 -7.42
CA THR A 191 -21.91 -34.98 -7.49
C THR A 191 -21.61 -33.92 -6.42
N THR A 192 -20.36 -33.83 -5.99
CA THR A 192 -19.91 -32.80 -5.02
C THR A 192 -20.34 -31.38 -5.44
N LYS A 193 -20.43 -31.12 -6.74
CA LYS A 193 -20.89 -29.83 -7.30
C LYS A 193 -22.36 -29.53 -7.00
N GLU A 194 -23.23 -30.53 -7.08
CA GLU A 194 -24.66 -30.37 -6.82
C GLU A 194 -24.92 -30.08 -5.34
N ARG A 195 -24.13 -30.70 -4.46
CA ARG A 195 -24.15 -30.44 -3.02
C ARG A 195 -23.74 -29.00 -2.70
N ASP A 196 -22.68 -28.51 -3.33
CA ASP A 196 -22.23 -27.13 -3.16
C ASP A 196 -23.32 -26.13 -3.59
N LEU A 197 -23.95 -26.39 -4.74
CA LEU A 197 -25.05 -25.56 -5.25
C LEU A 197 -26.26 -25.56 -4.31
N LEU A 198 -26.62 -26.71 -3.75
CA LEU A 198 -27.73 -26.82 -2.79
C LEU A 198 -27.45 -26.00 -1.53
N VAL A 199 -26.27 -26.16 -0.94
CA VAL A 199 -25.86 -25.40 0.26
C VAL A 199 -25.88 -23.90 -0.03
N SER A 200 -25.32 -23.49 -1.17
CA SER A 200 -25.32 -22.11 -1.64
C SER A 200 -26.74 -21.52 -1.73
N ARG A 201 -27.68 -22.24 -2.36
CA ARG A 201 -29.09 -21.82 -2.51
C ARG A 201 -29.81 -21.70 -1.17
N ILE A 202 -29.57 -22.62 -0.23
CA ILE A 202 -30.18 -22.56 1.09
C ILE A 202 -29.69 -21.33 1.87
N LEU A 203 -28.40 -20.99 1.77
CA LEU A 203 -27.85 -19.79 2.43
C LEU A 203 -28.44 -18.50 1.86
N VAL A 204 -28.67 -18.45 0.54
CA VAL A 204 -29.37 -17.33 -0.12
C VAL A 204 -30.81 -17.24 0.36
N LYS A 205 -31.55 -18.36 0.36
CA LYS A 205 -32.94 -18.42 0.82
C LYS A 205 -33.10 -18.02 2.28
N ARG A 206 -32.12 -18.35 3.14
CA ARG A 206 -32.08 -17.97 4.56
C ARG A 206 -31.60 -16.53 4.80
N GLY A 207 -31.23 -15.79 3.75
CA GLY A 207 -30.72 -14.42 3.86
C GLY A 207 -29.31 -14.30 4.48
N LEU A 208 -28.61 -15.43 4.66
CA LEU A 208 -27.26 -15.49 5.23
C LEU A 208 -26.21 -14.99 4.22
N THR A 209 -26.54 -15.04 2.92
CA THR A 209 -25.78 -14.40 1.85
C THR A 209 -26.73 -13.82 0.79
N THR A 210 -26.29 -12.79 0.07
CA THR A 210 -27.05 -12.14 -1.01
C THR A 210 -26.69 -12.68 -2.39
N LYS A 211 -25.68 -13.54 -2.47
CA LYS A 211 -25.19 -14.17 -3.71
C LYS A 211 -24.77 -15.60 -3.44
N GLU A 212 -24.88 -16.43 -4.47
CA GLU A 212 -24.38 -17.80 -4.44
C GLU A 212 -22.87 -17.81 -4.15
N LEU A 213 -22.46 -18.73 -3.27
CA LEU A 213 -21.07 -18.93 -2.89
C LEU A 213 -20.41 -19.94 -3.82
N SER A 214 -19.11 -19.79 -4.04
CA SER A 214 -18.35 -20.78 -4.79
C SER A 214 -18.26 -22.10 -4.03
N GLY A 215 -18.32 -23.23 -4.74
CA GLY A 215 -18.18 -24.55 -4.13
C GLY A 215 -16.84 -24.74 -3.41
N GLY A 216 -15.77 -24.12 -3.92
CA GLY A 216 -14.46 -24.10 -3.24
C GLY A 216 -14.52 -23.46 -1.84
N TYR A 217 -15.28 -22.38 -1.69
CA TYR A 217 -15.47 -21.73 -0.39
C TYR A 217 -16.29 -22.60 0.56
N ILE A 218 -17.40 -23.18 0.09
CA ILE A 218 -18.28 -24.04 0.87
C ILE A 218 -17.49 -25.23 1.44
N ARG A 219 -16.72 -25.92 0.60
CA ARG A 219 -15.88 -27.07 1.02
C ARG A 219 -14.79 -26.67 2.00
N LYS A 220 -14.15 -25.51 1.80
CA LYS A 220 -13.14 -24.98 2.73
C LYS A 220 -13.73 -24.78 4.13
N VAL A 221 -14.90 -24.15 4.22
CA VAL A 221 -15.58 -23.87 5.50
C VAL A 221 -16.11 -25.16 6.14
N ALA A 222 -16.61 -26.09 5.34
CA ALA A 222 -17.14 -27.36 5.79
C ALA A 222 -16.07 -28.31 6.38
N ASN A 223 -14.85 -28.28 5.83
CA ASN A 223 -13.73 -29.14 6.24
C ASN A 223 -12.76 -28.48 7.23
N GLN A 224 -12.99 -27.23 7.63
CA GLN A 224 -12.22 -26.60 8.70
C GLN A 224 -12.49 -27.32 10.02
N LYS A 225 -11.42 -27.82 10.65
CA LYS A 225 -11.46 -28.28 12.04
C LYS A 225 -11.73 -27.07 12.95
N GLU A 226 -12.59 -27.27 13.94
CA GLU A 226 -12.84 -26.29 15.01
C GLU A 226 -11.63 -26.18 15.93
#